data_AF-A0A934LK15-F1
#
_entry.id   AF-A0A934LK15-F1
#
_cell.length_a   1.000
_cell.length_b   1.000
_cell.length_c   1.000
_cell.angle_alpha   90.00
_cell.angle_beta   90.00
_cell.angle_gamma   90.00
#
_symmetry.space_group_name_H-M   'P 1'
#
loop_
_entity.id
_entity.type
_entity.pdbx_description
1 polymer ?
#
loop_
_entity_poly.entity_id
_entity_poly.type
_entity_poly.pdbx_seq_one_letter_code
_entity_poly.pdbx_strand_id
1 'polypeptide(L)'
;MDKQTKKLVQNLSDSDPKVRYNAVMALGKTGDISLIDELDKVATLDQNPKVRDLAYKAVRALTVLRQREQSAAREKLMKAADDEYEWQMLSGDISRQAGPVVTEIKWDDEDILDLPPHPDDAPLTPADEKQDKKRAKKARAKAAKQERSRGRVSGCFKVFLWAAACIGLLGATVVAFNEINTPKDAPINRADALYKLNEWVQDDAQTALAYQAILNGATLDCKAFGSEDEYQVPERPEWAGDVKEYSQEGLDPFFNLMAGGTDALSVTRQQIETACAGKDQLNSTDWAIGDAQGQLNSAFSALQQAVDLLAFEWQKLQPQWPTS
;
A
#
# COMPACT_ATOMS: atom_id res chain seq x y z
N MET A 1 -8.40 26.42 4.91
CA MET A 1 -7.83 26.16 6.25
C MET A 1 -7.96 27.36 7.18
N ASP A 2 -8.62 27.15 8.32
CA ASP A 2 -8.71 28.14 9.39
C ASP A 2 -7.40 28.24 10.21
N LYS A 3 -7.36 29.18 11.17
CA LYS A 3 -6.18 29.44 12.01
C LYS A 3 -5.82 28.26 12.92
N GLN A 4 -6.81 27.48 13.36
CA GLN A 4 -6.63 26.35 14.27
C GLN A 4 -6.02 25.15 13.52
N THR A 5 -6.52 24.84 12.32
CA THR A 5 -5.95 23.80 11.45
C THR A 5 -4.50 24.13 11.08
N LYS A 6 -4.18 25.38 10.76
CA LYS A 6 -2.79 25.80 10.48
C LYS A 6 -1.85 25.55 11.66
N LYS A 7 -2.31 25.82 12.89
CA LYS A 7 -1.52 25.56 14.10
C LYS A 7 -1.33 24.06 14.34
N LEU A 8 -2.34 23.25 14.07
CA LEU A 8 -2.24 21.80 14.16
C LEU A 8 -1.26 21.23 13.12
N VAL A 9 -1.26 21.74 11.89
CA VAL A 9 -0.27 21.35 10.87
C VAL A 9 1.16 21.69 11.32
N GLN A 10 1.38 22.85 11.95
CA GLN A 10 2.70 23.18 12.51
C GLN A 10 3.15 22.17 13.60
N ASN A 11 2.21 21.71 14.43
CA ASN A 11 2.49 20.74 15.49
C ASN A 11 2.86 19.35 14.97
N LEU A 12 2.66 19.04 13.67
CA LEU A 12 3.14 17.79 13.06
C LEU A 12 4.68 17.72 12.99
N SER A 13 5.38 18.83 13.15
CA SER A 13 6.85 18.87 13.20
C SER A 13 7.41 19.06 14.61
N ASP A 14 6.57 18.94 15.65
CA ASP A 14 7.02 19.10 17.03
C ASP A 14 8.01 17.99 17.44
N SER A 15 8.97 18.32 18.28
CA SER A 15 9.93 17.35 18.82
C SER A 15 9.29 16.25 19.68
N ASP A 16 8.20 16.56 20.40
CA ASP A 16 7.51 15.61 21.25
C ASP A 16 6.53 14.75 20.43
N PRO A 17 6.72 13.42 20.38
CA PRO A 17 5.80 12.54 19.66
C PRO A 17 4.36 12.59 20.19
N LYS A 18 4.12 12.95 21.46
CA LYS A 18 2.75 13.12 21.98
C LYS A 18 2.06 14.33 21.37
N VAL A 19 2.80 15.42 21.14
CA VAL A 19 2.25 16.62 20.50
C VAL A 19 1.92 16.32 19.04
N ARG A 20 2.81 15.63 18.32
CA ARG A 20 2.55 15.18 16.95
C ARG A 20 1.36 14.22 16.86
N TYR A 21 1.27 13.25 17.76
CA TYR A 21 0.13 12.33 17.86
C TYR A 21 -1.20 13.07 18.00
N ASN A 22 -1.28 14.02 18.94
CA ASN A 22 -2.47 14.82 19.15
C ASN A 22 -2.81 15.70 17.94
N ALA A 23 -1.80 16.22 17.25
CA ALA A 23 -1.98 16.99 16.02
C ALA A 23 -2.57 16.13 14.89
N VAL A 24 -2.03 14.94 14.65
CA VAL A 24 -2.57 13.97 13.69
C VAL A 24 -4.02 13.62 14.02
N MET A 25 -4.31 13.32 15.29
CA MET A 25 -5.66 12.97 15.74
C MET A 25 -6.65 14.11 15.47
N ALA A 26 -6.28 15.33 15.86
CA ALA A 26 -7.14 16.49 15.68
C ALA A 26 -7.36 16.81 14.20
N LEU A 27 -6.32 16.74 13.36
CA LEU A 27 -6.40 16.96 11.92
C LEU A 27 -7.29 15.91 11.24
N GLY A 28 -7.14 14.62 11.57
CA GLY A 28 -8.02 13.57 11.04
C GLY A 28 -9.49 13.79 11.37
N LYS A 29 -9.79 14.30 12.57
CA LYS A 29 -11.17 14.64 12.99
C LYS A 29 -11.75 15.86 12.29
N THR A 30 -10.93 16.73 11.68
CA THR A 30 -11.46 17.89 10.95
C THR A 30 -12.23 17.49 9.70
N GLY A 31 -11.95 16.31 9.13
CA GLY A 31 -12.53 15.90 7.85
C GLY A 31 -12.01 16.69 6.64
N ASP A 32 -11.03 17.59 6.82
CA ASP A 32 -10.49 18.41 5.74
C ASP A 32 -9.60 17.56 4.83
N ILE A 33 -10.17 17.09 3.72
CA ILE A 33 -9.51 16.23 2.72
C ILE A 33 -8.27 16.88 2.09
N SER A 34 -8.09 18.21 2.20
CA SER A 34 -6.87 18.88 1.71
C SER A 34 -5.62 18.54 2.52
N LEU A 35 -5.76 17.93 3.70
CA LEU A 35 -4.67 17.57 4.60
C LEU A 35 -4.09 16.17 4.35
N ILE A 36 -4.60 15.46 3.35
CA ILE A 36 -4.18 14.09 3.04
C ILE A 36 -2.66 14.03 2.80
N ASP A 37 -2.12 14.96 2.02
CA ASP A 37 -0.70 14.98 1.67
C ASP A 37 0.21 15.27 2.88
N GLU A 38 -0.20 16.18 3.78
CA GLU A 38 0.53 16.45 5.02
C GLU A 38 0.52 15.25 5.96
N LEU A 39 -0.61 14.58 6.10
CA LEU A 39 -0.74 13.42 6.99
C LEU A 39 -0.05 12.18 6.40
N ASP A 40 -0.03 12.03 5.08
CA ASP A 40 0.67 10.93 4.40
C ASP A 40 2.20 11.01 4.60
N LYS A 41 2.75 12.22 4.55
CA LYS A 41 4.17 12.45 4.93
C LYS A 41 4.45 12.00 6.36
N VAL A 42 3.54 12.27 7.30
CA VAL A 42 3.70 11.84 8.71
C VAL A 42 3.57 10.33 8.82
N ALA A 43 2.62 9.71 8.11
CA ALA A 43 2.44 8.27 8.07
C ALA A 43 3.69 7.53 7.59
N THR A 44 4.43 8.14 6.66
CA THR A 44 5.62 7.54 6.03
C THR A 44 6.92 7.86 6.77
N LEU A 45 7.08 9.11 7.26
CA LEU A 45 8.39 9.64 7.69
C LEU A 45 8.54 9.84 9.20
N ASP A 46 7.45 9.75 9.99
CA ASP A 46 7.56 10.00 11.43
C ASP A 46 8.41 8.93 12.14
N GLN A 47 9.31 9.35 13.02
CA GLN A 47 10.19 8.45 13.75
C GLN A 47 9.43 7.57 14.75
N ASN A 48 8.28 8.03 15.26
CA ASN A 48 7.49 7.30 16.25
C ASN A 48 6.45 6.39 15.57
N PRO A 49 6.50 5.06 15.79
CA PRO A 49 5.60 4.12 15.14
C PRO A 49 4.12 4.33 15.50
N LYS A 50 3.81 4.84 16.70
CA LYS A 50 2.42 5.14 17.11
C LYS A 50 1.87 6.35 16.36
N VAL A 51 2.72 7.32 16.04
CA VAL A 51 2.33 8.50 15.26
C VAL A 51 2.10 8.11 13.80
N ARG A 52 2.98 7.26 13.24
CA ARG A 52 2.79 6.72 11.88
C ARG A 52 1.48 5.94 11.72
N ASP A 53 1.19 5.02 12.64
CA ASP A 53 -0.04 4.22 12.61
C ASP A 53 -1.30 5.10 12.67
N LEU A 54 -1.31 6.11 13.55
CA LEU A 54 -2.43 7.04 13.64
C LEU A 54 -2.56 7.88 12.36
N ALA A 55 -1.45 8.33 11.79
CA ALA A 55 -1.47 9.13 10.57
C ALA A 55 -1.99 8.33 9.37
N TYR A 56 -1.59 7.06 9.25
CA TYR A 56 -2.13 6.15 8.24
C TYR A 56 -3.66 5.97 8.37
N LYS A 57 -4.17 5.81 9.60
CA LYS A 57 -5.61 5.73 9.87
C LYS A 57 -6.34 7.02 9.48
N ALA A 58 -5.76 8.17 9.79
CA ALA A 58 -6.32 9.48 9.44
C ALA A 58 -6.37 9.67 7.91
N VAL A 59 -5.28 9.37 7.19
CA VAL A 59 -5.22 9.43 5.72
C VAL A 59 -6.30 8.54 5.11
N ARG A 60 -6.40 7.28 5.55
CA ARG A 60 -7.42 6.36 5.03
C ARG A 60 -8.83 6.89 5.23
N ALA A 61 -9.14 7.45 6.40
CA ALA A 61 -10.45 8.03 6.68
C ALA A 61 -10.75 9.22 5.74
N LEU A 62 -9.81 10.14 5.57
CA LEU A 62 -9.98 11.31 4.69
C LEU A 62 -10.10 10.91 3.21
N THR A 63 -9.36 9.91 2.75
CA THR A 63 -9.47 9.40 1.37
C THR A 63 -10.85 8.81 1.09
N VAL A 64 -11.44 8.09 2.04
CA VAL A 64 -12.82 7.60 1.91
C VAL A 64 -13.82 8.77 1.82
N LEU A 65 -13.62 9.84 2.58
CA LEU A 65 -14.46 11.04 2.48
C LEU A 65 -14.33 11.69 1.09
N ARG A 66 -13.10 11.86 0.59
CA ARG A 66 -12.83 12.39 -0.76
C ARG A 66 -13.53 11.59 -1.85
N GLN A 67 -13.47 10.26 -1.77
CA GLN A 67 -14.14 9.38 -2.74
C GLN A 67 -15.67 9.56 -2.72
N ARG A 68 -16.27 9.74 -1.55
CA ARG A 68 -17.71 9.99 -1.40
C ARG A 68 -18.12 11.34 -1.97
N GLU A 69 -17.32 12.38 -1.75
CA GLU A 69 -17.60 13.70 -2.35
C GLU A 69 -17.52 13.64 -3.88
N GLN A 70 -16.54 12.92 -4.42
CA GLN A 70 -16.41 12.71 -5.86
C GLN A 70 -17.55 11.88 -6.44
N SER A 71 -17.99 10.82 -5.77
CA SER A 71 -19.11 10.00 -6.24
C SER A 71 -20.44 10.77 -6.20
N ALA A 72 -20.69 11.54 -5.14
CA ALA A 72 -21.87 12.40 -5.05
C ALA A 72 -21.84 13.53 -6.09
N ALA A 73 -20.67 14.12 -6.36
CA ALA A 73 -20.50 15.10 -7.43
C ALA A 73 -20.75 14.47 -8.81
N ARG A 74 -20.24 13.27 -9.05
CA ARG A 74 -20.44 12.51 -10.28
C ARG A 74 -21.91 12.13 -10.47
N GLU A 75 -22.60 11.71 -9.41
CA GLU A 75 -24.04 11.41 -9.45
C GLU A 75 -24.86 12.66 -9.78
N LYS A 76 -24.54 13.81 -9.18
CA LYS A 76 -25.19 15.09 -9.51
C LYS A 76 -24.95 15.49 -10.96
N LEU A 77 -23.73 15.30 -11.48
CA LEU A 77 -23.41 15.55 -12.88
C LEU A 77 -24.18 14.60 -13.82
N MET A 78 -24.29 13.32 -13.47
CA MET A 78 -25.09 12.36 -14.24
C MET A 78 -26.58 12.73 -14.23
N LYS A 79 -27.16 13.05 -13.07
CA LYS A 79 -28.55 13.50 -12.96
C LYS A 79 -28.82 14.82 -13.71
N ALA A 80 -27.86 15.74 -13.74
CA ALA A 80 -27.97 16.96 -14.51
C ALA A 80 -27.86 16.72 -16.03
N ALA A 81 -27.20 15.63 -16.44
CA ALA A 81 -27.13 15.19 -17.83
C ALA A 81 -28.37 14.39 -18.27
N ASP A 82 -29.11 13.78 -17.33
CA ASP A 82 -30.36 13.03 -17.60
C ASP A 82 -31.52 13.93 -18.08
N ASP A 83 -31.47 15.25 -17.89
CA ASP A 83 -32.42 16.18 -18.54
C ASP A 83 -32.27 16.20 -20.08
N GLU A 84 -31.21 15.57 -20.63
CA GLU A 84 -30.94 15.50 -22.06
C GLU A 84 -30.93 14.06 -22.65
N TYR A 85 -30.88 12.95 -21.87
CA TYR A 85 -30.88 11.59 -22.45
C TYR A 85 -31.41 10.47 -21.50
N GLU A 86 -32.46 9.74 -21.91
CA GLU A 86 -33.05 8.58 -21.20
C GLU A 86 -32.16 7.32 -21.25
N TRP A 87 -31.66 6.83 -20.10
CA TRP A 87 -30.92 5.56 -19.99
C TRP A 87 -31.53 4.54 -19.01
N GLN A 88 -32.80 4.18 -19.19
CA GLN A 88 -33.49 3.15 -18.36
C GLN A 88 -32.89 1.72 -18.39
N MET A 89 -31.75 1.46 -19.04
CA MET A 89 -31.14 0.13 -19.14
C MET A 89 -29.94 -0.14 -18.21
N LEU A 90 -29.40 0.85 -17.48
CA LEU A 90 -28.18 0.67 -16.66
C LEU A 90 -28.39 0.77 -15.14
N SER A 91 -29.58 1.16 -14.67
CA SER A 91 -29.86 1.35 -13.24
C SER A 91 -30.20 0.06 -12.48
N GLY A 92 -30.32 -1.07 -13.15
CA GLY A 92 -30.77 -2.34 -12.55
C GLY A 92 -29.79 -2.94 -11.54
N ASP A 93 -28.49 -2.70 -11.68
CA ASP A 93 -27.46 -3.42 -10.91
C ASP A 93 -26.73 -2.58 -9.85
N ILE A 94 -26.75 -1.25 -9.94
CA ILE A 94 -26.04 -0.38 -8.98
C ILE A 94 -26.74 -0.33 -7.61
N SER A 95 -28.08 -0.46 -7.57
CA SER A 95 -28.84 -0.38 -6.31
C SER A 95 -28.68 -1.58 -5.38
N ARG A 96 -28.09 -2.71 -5.82
CA ARG A 96 -27.90 -3.88 -4.94
C ARG A 96 -26.59 -3.87 -4.14
N GLN A 97 -25.64 -2.99 -4.48
CA GLN A 97 -24.35 -2.89 -3.77
C GLN A 97 -24.24 -1.67 -2.84
N ALA A 98 -25.20 -0.74 -2.88
CA ALA A 98 -25.26 0.34 -1.92
C ALA A 98 -25.77 -0.20 -0.58
N GLY A 99 -24.83 -0.66 0.27
CA GLY A 99 -25.08 -0.89 1.68
C GLY A 99 -25.63 0.38 2.37
N PRO A 100 -26.16 0.27 3.60
CA PRO A 100 -26.85 1.36 4.26
C PRO A 100 -25.99 2.63 4.30
N VAL A 101 -26.60 3.76 3.92
CA VAL A 101 -26.01 5.10 3.95
C VAL A 101 -25.76 5.46 5.41
N VAL A 102 -24.52 5.24 5.88
CA VAL A 102 -24.07 5.70 7.19
C VAL A 102 -23.83 7.21 7.08
N THR A 103 -24.82 7.99 7.54
CA THR A 103 -24.82 9.45 7.52
C THR A 103 -24.03 10.10 8.66
N GLU A 104 -23.53 9.31 9.61
CA GLU A 104 -22.80 9.80 10.77
C GLU A 104 -21.72 8.79 11.15
N ILE A 105 -20.44 9.15 11.00
CA ILE A 105 -19.38 8.45 11.74
C ILE A 105 -19.42 9.04 13.15
N LYS A 106 -20.24 8.44 14.01
CA LYS A 106 -20.16 8.69 15.44
C LYS A 106 -18.86 8.09 15.93
N TRP A 107 -17.99 8.97 16.42
CA TRP A 107 -16.90 8.58 17.30
C TRP A 107 -17.54 8.39 18.67
N ASP A 108 -18.10 7.21 18.94
CA ASP A 108 -18.61 6.93 20.28
C ASP A 108 -17.42 6.84 21.25
N ASP A 109 -17.50 7.61 22.34
CA ASP A 109 -16.47 7.66 23.39
C ASP A 109 -16.30 6.30 24.12
N GLU A 110 -17.11 5.29 23.82
CA GLU A 110 -17.13 3.98 24.50
C GLU A 110 -16.31 2.88 23.82
N ASP A 111 -15.90 3.02 22.55
CA ASP A 111 -15.01 2.03 21.90
C ASP A 111 -13.51 2.24 22.25
N ILE A 112 -13.23 3.16 23.18
CA ILE A 112 -11.88 3.47 23.68
C ILE A 112 -11.86 3.34 25.21
N LEU A 113 -12.55 2.37 25.81
CA LEU A 113 -12.40 2.10 27.26
C LEU A 113 -12.80 0.67 27.62
N ASP A 114 -12.11 -0.33 27.03
CA ASP A 114 -12.03 -1.65 27.65
C ASP A 114 -10.68 -2.35 27.36
N LEU A 115 -9.59 -1.59 27.51
CA LEU A 115 -8.34 -2.21 27.91
C LEU A 115 -8.43 -2.42 29.42
N PRO A 116 -8.24 -3.66 29.93
CA PRO A 116 -8.18 -3.86 31.37
C PRO A 116 -7.14 -2.90 31.96
N PRO A 117 -7.41 -2.28 33.12
CA PRO A 117 -6.46 -1.36 33.72
C PRO A 117 -5.11 -2.04 33.85
N HIS A 118 -4.06 -1.34 33.42
CA HIS A 118 -2.70 -1.82 33.58
C HIS A 118 -2.46 -2.00 35.09
N PRO A 119 -1.76 -3.06 35.54
CA PRO A 119 -1.56 -3.38 36.96
C PRO A 119 -0.86 -2.29 37.81
N ASP A 120 -0.51 -1.15 37.22
CA ASP A 120 0.10 0.00 37.89
C ASP A 120 -0.90 1.09 38.31
N ASP A 121 -2.19 0.96 37.95
CA ASP A 121 -3.24 1.95 38.28
C ASP A 121 -4.04 1.60 39.57
N ALA A 122 -3.67 0.53 40.28
CA ALA A 122 -4.29 0.15 41.56
C ALA A 122 -3.80 1.05 42.73
N PRO A 123 -4.67 1.42 43.69
CA PRO A 123 -4.23 2.14 44.89
C PRO A 123 -3.20 1.31 45.66
N LEU A 124 -2.00 1.88 45.84
CA LEU A 124 -0.89 1.24 46.56
C LEU A 124 -1.34 0.75 47.94
N THR A 125 -1.21 -0.55 48.18
CA THR A 125 -1.45 -1.09 49.52
C THR A 125 -0.30 -0.69 50.45
N PRO A 126 -0.49 -0.68 51.80
CA PRO A 126 0.60 -0.43 52.75
C PRO A 126 1.78 -1.42 52.63
N ALA A 127 1.55 -2.58 51.97
CA ALA A 127 2.60 -3.54 51.64
C ALA A 127 3.43 -3.07 50.43
N ASP A 128 2.81 -2.46 49.44
CA ASP A 128 3.45 -1.91 48.24
C ASP A 128 4.32 -0.70 48.57
N GLU A 129 3.89 0.15 49.51
CA GLU A 129 4.68 1.30 49.99
C GLU A 129 6.00 0.86 50.67
N LYS A 130 5.98 -0.28 51.37
CA LYS A 130 7.20 -0.88 51.96
C LYS A 130 8.11 -1.47 50.89
N GLN A 131 7.54 -2.05 49.83
CA GLN A 131 8.30 -2.62 48.73
C GLN A 131 8.94 -1.54 47.87
N ASP A 132 8.25 -0.41 47.65
CA ASP A 132 8.78 0.74 46.93
C ASP A 132 9.85 1.50 47.72
N LYS A 133 9.70 1.64 49.05
CA LYS A 133 10.78 2.15 49.91
C LYS A 133 12.03 1.26 49.84
N LYS A 134 11.86 -0.07 49.74
CA LYS A 134 12.98 -1.01 49.51
C LYS A 134 13.57 -0.88 48.10
N ARG A 135 12.76 -0.74 47.06
CA ARG A 135 13.20 -0.55 45.66
C ARG A 135 13.95 0.78 45.49
N ALA A 136 13.44 1.87 46.07
CA ALA A 136 14.09 3.19 46.10
C ALA A 136 15.42 3.18 46.87
N LYS A 137 15.51 2.46 48.00
CA LYS A 137 16.78 2.29 48.74
C LYS A 137 17.80 1.48 47.93
N LYS A 138 17.35 0.45 47.21
CA LYS A 138 18.20 -0.37 46.33
C LYS A 138 18.66 0.41 45.09
N ALA A 139 17.80 1.27 44.53
CA ALA A 139 18.11 2.18 43.44
C ALA A 139 19.13 3.25 43.85
N ARG A 140 18.95 3.87 45.03
CA ARG A 140 19.92 4.81 45.61
C ARG A 140 21.28 4.15 45.90
N ALA A 141 21.28 2.89 46.36
CA ALA A 141 22.51 2.11 46.55
C ALA A 141 23.20 1.75 45.21
N LYS A 142 22.42 1.48 44.15
CA LYS A 142 22.97 1.28 42.79
C LYS A 142 23.54 2.59 42.21
N ALA A 143 22.84 3.71 42.36
CA ALA A 143 23.30 5.02 41.92
C ALA A 143 24.61 5.44 42.63
N ALA A 144 24.71 5.21 43.95
CA ALA A 144 25.94 5.45 44.72
C ALA A 144 27.11 4.51 44.31
N LYS A 145 26.82 3.28 43.86
CA LYS A 145 27.83 2.37 43.32
C LYS A 145 28.30 2.80 41.92
N GLN A 146 27.41 3.38 41.12
CA GLN A 146 27.68 3.90 39.78
C GLN A 146 28.49 5.21 39.81
N GLU A 147 28.30 6.06 40.83
CA GLU A 147 29.18 7.22 41.07
C GLU A 147 30.59 6.80 41.51
N ARG A 148 30.72 5.75 42.34
CA ARG A 148 32.05 5.22 42.73
C ARG A 148 32.83 4.60 41.55
N SER A 149 32.16 4.08 40.52
CA SER A 149 32.84 3.57 39.32
C SER A 149 33.29 4.66 38.33
N ARG A 150 32.79 5.89 38.45
CA ARG A 150 33.26 7.03 37.62
C ARG A 150 34.66 7.52 38.00
N GLY A 151 35.18 7.13 39.17
CA GLY A 151 36.53 7.51 39.62
C GLY A 151 37.67 6.57 39.22
N ARG A 152 37.43 5.48 38.47
CA ARG A 152 38.48 4.49 38.14
C ARG A 152 38.36 3.90 36.74
N VAL A 153 38.13 4.73 35.71
CA VAL A 153 38.17 4.26 34.31
C VAL A 153 38.85 5.28 33.40
N SER A 154 40.15 5.50 33.61
CA SER A 154 41.00 6.20 32.62
C SER A 154 41.66 5.24 31.62
N GLY A 155 41.53 3.92 31.81
CA GLY A 155 42.17 2.89 30.97
C GLY A 155 41.24 2.24 29.94
N CYS A 156 40.01 1.86 30.30
CA CYS A 156 39.11 1.10 29.40
C CYS A 156 38.27 1.97 28.46
N PHE A 157 38.22 3.30 28.65
CA PHE A 157 37.38 4.19 27.84
C PHE A 157 37.87 4.25 26.37
N LYS A 158 39.17 4.10 26.14
CA LYS A 158 39.75 4.05 24.79
C LYS A 158 39.30 2.79 24.04
N VAL A 159 39.26 1.64 24.71
CA VAL A 159 38.82 0.37 24.09
C VAL A 159 37.34 0.41 23.73
N PHE A 160 36.49 1.01 24.58
CA PHE A 160 35.07 1.20 24.29
C PHE A 160 34.81 2.20 23.15
N LEU A 161 35.58 3.28 23.07
CA LEU A 161 35.50 4.24 21.95
C LEU A 161 35.88 3.59 20.62
N TRP A 162 36.92 2.75 20.60
CA TRP A 162 37.31 1.99 19.41
C TRP A 162 36.27 0.94 19.03
N ALA A 163 35.72 0.21 20.00
CA ALA A 163 34.64 -0.76 19.74
C ALA A 163 33.37 -0.09 19.20
N ALA A 164 32.96 1.06 19.76
CA ALA A 164 31.82 1.82 19.29
C ALA A 164 32.04 2.39 17.88
N ALA A 165 33.25 2.85 17.56
CA ALA A 165 33.61 3.29 16.21
C ALA A 165 33.58 2.14 15.19
N CYS A 166 34.06 0.94 15.56
CA CYS A 166 33.97 -0.24 14.71
C CYS A 166 32.53 -0.71 14.50
N ILE A 167 31.68 -0.68 15.53
CA ILE A 167 30.25 -1.00 15.40
C ILE A 167 29.53 0.05 14.54
N GLY A 168 29.88 1.33 14.67
CA GLY A 168 29.36 2.40 13.81
C GLY A 168 29.75 2.23 12.34
N LEU A 169 30.99 1.84 12.07
CA LEU A 169 31.47 1.52 10.72
C LEU A 169 30.77 0.29 10.14
N LEU A 170 30.62 -0.78 10.92
CA LEU A 170 29.88 -1.97 10.49
C LEU A 170 28.40 -1.67 10.24
N GLY A 171 27.75 -0.88 11.10
CA GLY A 171 26.38 -0.42 10.92
C GLY A 171 26.20 0.41 9.65
N ALA A 172 27.11 1.35 9.37
CA ALA A 172 27.10 2.14 8.15
C ALA A 172 27.29 1.26 6.89
N THR A 173 28.15 0.24 6.94
CA THR A 173 28.30 -0.70 5.81
C THR A 173 27.08 -1.59 5.60
N VAL A 174 26.36 -1.98 6.66
CA VAL A 174 25.13 -2.78 6.54
C VAL A 174 23.99 -1.93 5.97
N VAL A 175 23.83 -0.68 6.43
CA VAL A 175 22.82 0.24 5.86
C VAL A 175 23.12 0.54 4.40
N ALA A 176 24.37 0.85 4.07
CA ALA A 176 24.78 1.08 2.67
C ALA A 176 24.64 -0.19 1.81
N PHE A 177 24.91 -1.38 2.35
CA PHE A 177 24.71 -2.64 1.63
C PHE A 177 23.22 -2.94 1.39
N ASN A 178 22.34 -2.59 2.33
CA ASN A 178 20.90 -2.79 2.15
C ASN A 178 20.32 -1.79 1.14
N GLU A 179 20.82 -0.55 1.12
CA GLU A 179 20.39 0.52 0.20
C GLU A 179 20.89 0.31 -1.25
N ILE A 180 21.97 -0.45 -1.44
CA ILE A 180 22.50 -0.80 -2.77
C ILE A 180 21.77 -2.02 -3.38
N ASN A 181 21.20 -2.91 -2.56
CA ASN A 181 20.61 -4.17 -3.03
C ASN A 181 19.08 -4.19 -3.04
N THR A 182 18.39 -3.17 -2.51
CA THR A 182 16.95 -3.05 -2.69
C THR A 182 16.65 -2.43 -4.06
N PRO A 183 15.84 -3.07 -4.93
CA PRO A 183 15.34 -2.44 -6.14
C PRO A 183 14.71 -1.09 -5.78
N LYS A 184 15.02 -0.03 -6.54
CA LYS A 184 14.50 1.32 -6.25
C LYS A 184 12.98 1.37 -6.17
N ASP A 185 12.31 0.43 -6.82
CA ASP A 185 10.86 0.30 -6.89
C ASP A 185 10.31 -0.86 -6.05
N ALA A 186 11.09 -1.41 -5.12
CA ALA A 186 10.61 -2.43 -4.20
C ALA A 186 9.43 -1.90 -3.36
N PRO A 187 8.40 -2.71 -3.11
CA PRO A 187 7.27 -2.29 -2.29
C PRO A 187 7.69 -2.08 -0.83
N ILE A 188 7.08 -1.15 -0.10
CA ILE A 188 7.47 -0.85 1.29
C ILE A 188 6.76 -1.79 2.28
N ASN A 189 5.58 -2.30 1.92
CA ASN A 189 4.76 -3.20 2.74
C ASN A 189 3.85 -4.08 1.86
N ARG A 190 3.09 -5.01 2.46
CA ARG A 190 2.21 -5.92 1.70
C ARG A 190 1.13 -5.19 0.91
N ALA A 191 0.58 -4.09 1.41
CA ALA A 191 -0.42 -3.32 0.67
C ALA A 191 0.19 -2.63 -0.56
N ASP A 192 1.38 -2.05 -0.41
CA ASP A 192 2.14 -1.46 -1.53
C ASP A 192 2.52 -2.54 -2.57
N ALA A 193 2.88 -3.74 -2.11
CA ALA A 193 3.13 -4.87 -3.01
C ALA A 193 1.88 -5.23 -3.83
N LEU A 194 0.72 -5.40 -3.18
CA LEU A 194 -0.53 -5.71 -3.89
C LEU A 194 -0.95 -4.59 -4.86
N TYR A 195 -0.70 -3.33 -4.51
CA TYR A 195 -0.96 -2.20 -5.39
C TYR A 195 -0.09 -2.26 -6.65
N LYS A 196 1.22 -2.44 -6.50
CA LYS A 196 2.15 -2.57 -7.65
C LYS A 196 1.89 -3.83 -8.49
N LEU A 197 1.47 -4.94 -7.87
CA LEU A 197 1.01 -6.12 -8.62
C LEU A 197 -0.24 -5.82 -9.45
N ASN A 198 -1.17 -5.04 -8.90
CA ASN A 198 -2.35 -4.61 -9.64
C ASN A 198 -1.97 -3.71 -10.82
N GLU A 199 -1.03 -2.78 -10.66
CA GLU A 199 -0.52 -1.98 -11.79
C GLU A 199 0.03 -2.86 -12.91
N TRP A 200 0.86 -3.85 -12.57
CA TRP A 200 1.39 -4.80 -13.55
C TRP A 200 0.27 -5.57 -14.30
N VAL A 201 -0.78 -6.01 -13.60
CA VAL A 201 -1.93 -6.68 -14.24
C VAL A 201 -2.68 -5.74 -15.19
N GLN A 202 -2.77 -4.45 -14.86
CA GLN A 202 -3.40 -3.46 -15.74
C GLN A 202 -2.58 -3.23 -17.02
N ASP A 203 -1.24 -3.21 -16.92
CA ASP A 203 -0.37 -3.06 -18.07
C ASP A 203 -0.50 -4.25 -19.04
N ASP A 204 -0.53 -5.49 -18.52
CA ASP A 204 -0.78 -6.69 -19.32
C ASP A 204 -2.18 -6.66 -19.95
N ALA A 205 -3.19 -6.16 -19.22
CA ALA A 205 -4.56 -6.04 -19.74
C ALA A 205 -4.68 -4.99 -20.85
N GLN A 206 -3.98 -3.87 -20.76
CA GLN A 206 -3.93 -2.86 -21.84
C GLN A 206 -3.29 -3.45 -23.09
N THR A 207 -2.18 -4.17 -22.95
CA THR A 207 -1.53 -4.88 -24.05
C THR A 207 -2.47 -5.89 -24.71
N ALA A 208 -3.22 -6.66 -23.90
CA ALA A 208 -4.22 -7.60 -24.39
C ALA A 208 -5.33 -6.91 -25.20
N LEU A 209 -5.84 -5.77 -24.73
CA LEU A 209 -6.84 -4.97 -25.43
C LEU A 209 -6.32 -4.42 -26.76
N ALA A 210 -5.06 -3.97 -26.78
CA ALA A 210 -4.41 -3.51 -28.01
C ALA A 210 -4.32 -4.64 -29.06
N TYR A 211 -3.94 -5.85 -28.65
CA TYR A 211 -3.96 -7.03 -29.52
C TYR A 211 -5.37 -7.40 -29.98
N GLN A 212 -6.36 -7.28 -29.09
CA GLN A 212 -7.75 -7.58 -29.42
C GLN A 212 -8.30 -6.62 -30.50
N ALA A 213 -7.98 -5.33 -30.39
CA ALA A 213 -8.39 -4.33 -31.36
C ALA A 213 -7.85 -4.63 -32.77
N ILE A 214 -6.62 -5.13 -32.84
CA ILE A 214 -5.96 -5.56 -34.07
C ILE A 214 -6.66 -6.80 -34.66
N LEU A 215 -6.87 -7.84 -33.86
CA LEU A 215 -7.44 -9.10 -34.35
C LEU A 215 -8.91 -8.99 -34.78
N ASN A 216 -9.68 -8.07 -34.19
CA ASN A 216 -11.09 -7.85 -34.51
C ASN A 216 -11.36 -7.04 -35.79
N GLY A 217 -10.34 -6.68 -36.57
CA GLY A 217 -10.54 -6.12 -37.91
C GLY A 217 -10.33 -4.61 -38.04
N ALA A 218 -9.61 -3.97 -37.10
CA ALA A 218 -8.80 -2.83 -37.51
C ALA A 218 -7.78 -3.37 -38.53
N THR A 219 -7.60 -2.70 -39.67
CA THR A 219 -6.55 -3.11 -40.62
C THR A 219 -5.23 -3.22 -39.87
N LEU A 220 -4.68 -4.44 -39.78
CA LEU A 220 -3.42 -4.72 -39.09
C LEU A 220 -2.32 -3.80 -39.64
N ASP A 221 -2.05 -2.70 -38.93
CA ASP A 221 -0.99 -1.78 -39.28
C ASP A 221 0.34 -2.32 -38.74
N CYS A 222 0.91 -3.22 -39.52
CA CYS A 222 2.22 -3.80 -39.24
C CYS A 222 3.35 -2.78 -39.07
N LYS A 223 3.17 -1.52 -39.47
CA LYS A 223 4.17 -0.48 -39.22
C LYS A 223 4.12 0.02 -37.78
N ALA A 224 2.93 0.09 -37.18
CA ALA A 224 2.73 0.54 -35.80
C ALA A 224 3.04 -0.58 -34.78
N PHE A 225 2.68 -1.82 -35.10
CA PHE A 225 2.73 -2.96 -34.17
C PHE A 225 4.11 -3.27 -33.56
N GLY A 226 5.21 -2.91 -34.24
CA GLY A 226 6.57 -3.20 -33.78
C GLY A 226 7.31 -2.03 -33.13
N SER A 227 6.76 -0.80 -33.20
CA SER A 227 7.48 0.42 -32.82
C SER A 227 6.92 1.14 -31.60
N GLU A 228 5.68 0.82 -31.20
CA GLU A 228 5.02 1.49 -30.09
C GLU A 228 5.12 0.66 -28.81
N ASP A 229 5.27 1.36 -27.68
CA ASP A 229 5.39 0.75 -26.35
C ASP A 229 4.10 -0.01 -25.96
N GLU A 230 2.95 0.39 -26.50
CA GLU A 230 1.63 -0.22 -26.26
C GLU A 230 1.53 -1.69 -26.71
N TYR A 231 2.43 -2.13 -27.59
CA TYR A 231 2.49 -3.52 -28.06
C TYR A 231 3.62 -4.33 -27.39
N GLN A 232 4.34 -3.73 -26.44
CA GLN A 232 5.35 -4.45 -25.67
C GLN A 232 4.68 -5.21 -24.54
N VAL A 233 4.93 -6.53 -24.47
CA VAL A 233 4.45 -7.33 -23.35
C VAL A 233 5.24 -6.89 -22.11
N PRO A 234 4.58 -6.42 -21.05
CA PRO A 234 5.27 -5.94 -19.85
C PRO A 234 6.15 -7.02 -19.23
N GLU A 235 7.34 -6.64 -18.80
CA GLU A 235 8.23 -7.55 -18.09
C GLU A 235 7.79 -7.74 -16.64
N ARG A 236 8.04 -8.94 -16.12
CA ARG A 236 7.82 -9.24 -14.71
C ARG A 236 8.66 -8.27 -13.85
N PRO A 237 8.07 -7.58 -12.86
CA PRO A 237 8.81 -6.66 -12.01
C PRO A 237 9.96 -7.37 -11.27
N GLU A 238 11.15 -6.78 -11.24
CA GLU A 238 12.35 -7.41 -10.63
C GLU A 238 12.15 -7.75 -9.15
N TRP A 239 11.38 -6.95 -8.42
CA TRP A 239 11.08 -7.21 -7.01
C TRP A 239 10.08 -8.36 -6.80
N ALA A 240 9.32 -8.72 -7.84
CA ALA A 240 8.30 -9.75 -7.78
C ALA A 240 8.93 -11.14 -7.93
N GLY A 241 9.50 -11.70 -6.87
CA GLY A 241 9.93 -13.12 -6.84
C GLY A 241 11.05 -13.44 -5.85
N ASP A 242 11.89 -12.44 -5.55
CA ASP A 242 13.10 -12.67 -4.75
C ASP A 242 13.03 -12.09 -3.33
N VAL A 243 12.04 -11.26 -3.05
CA VAL A 243 11.99 -10.54 -1.78
C VAL A 243 11.15 -11.27 -0.74
N LYS A 244 11.82 -12.09 0.09
CA LYS A 244 11.21 -12.75 1.26
C LYS A 244 10.62 -11.78 2.29
N GLU A 245 11.04 -10.51 2.25
CA GLU A 245 10.68 -9.48 3.22
C GLU A 245 9.21 -9.02 3.08
N TYR A 246 8.66 -9.05 1.86
CA TYR A 246 7.27 -8.72 1.59
C TYR A 246 6.51 -10.01 1.34
N SER A 247 6.20 -10.74 2.43
CA SER A 247 5.52 -12.05 2.42
C SER A 247 4.67 -12.23 1.15
N GLN A 248 5.17 -13.04 0.22
CA GLN A 248 4.44 -13.48 -0.98
C GLN A 248 3.52 -14.65 -0.65
N GLU A 249 3.33 -14.95 0.63
CA GLU A 249 2.47 -16.03 1.09
C GLU A 249 1.05 -15.83 0.56
N GLY A 250 0.56 -16.84 -0.15
CA GLY A 250 -0.75 -16.82 -0.82
C GLY A 250 -0.74 -16.25 -2.24
N LEU A 251 0.38 -15.73 -2.75
CA LEU A 251 0.49 -15.14 -4.09
C LEU A 251 1.06 -16.08 -5.16
N ASP A 252 1.48 -17.31 -4.82
CA ASP A 252 1.91 -18.29 -5.82
C ASP A 252 0.87 -18.52 -6.93
N PRO A 253 -0.45 -18.65 -6.64
CA PRO A 253 -1.45 -18.78 -7.69
C PRO A 253 -1.52 -17.55 -8.59
N PHE A 254 -1.34 -16.36 -8.03
CA PHE A 254 -1.29 -15.10 -8.78
C PHE A 254 -0.10 -15.09 -9.75
N PHE A 255 1.10 -15.42 -9.28
CA PHE A 255 2.29 -15.42 -10.13
C PHE A 255 2.22 -16.48 -11.24
N ASN A 256 1.62 -17.64 -10.97
CA ASN A 256 1.39 -18.66 -11.99
C ASN A 256 0.40 -18.19 -13.07
N LEU A 257 -0.67 -17.48 -12.66
CA LEU A 257 -1.62 -16.90 -13.60
C LEU A 257 -0.99 -15.80 -14.44
N MET A 258 -0.24 -14.89 -13.82
CA MET A 258 0.46 -13.83 -14.54
C MET A 258 1.46 -14.43 -15.53
N ALA A 259 2.29 -15.39 -15.12
CA ALA A 259 3.23 -16.05 -16.04
C ALA A 259 2.51 -16.68 -17.24
N GLY A 260 1.41 -17.40 -17.01
CA GLY A 260 0.61 -17.98 -18.11
C GLY A 260 -0.05 -16.92 -19.00
N GLY A 261 -0.49 -15.80 -18.44
CA GLY A 261 -1.06 -14.67 -19.18
C GLY A 261 -0.03 -13.98 -20.06
N THR A 262 1.13 -13.63 -19.49
CA THR A 262 2.26 -13.01 -20.18
C THR A 262 2.83 -13.92 -21.28
N ASP A 263 2.90 -15.23 -21.04
CA ASP A 263 3.29 -16.22 -22.07
C ASP A 263 2.29 -16.22 -23.24
N ALA A 264 0.99 -16.23 -22.94
CA ALA A 264 -0.05 -16.19 -23.97
C ALA A 264 -0.02 -14.87 -24.78
N LEU A 265 0.25 -13.73 -24.13
CA LEU A 265 0.47 -12.44 -24.81
C LEU A 265 1.71 -12.47 -25.70
N SER A 266 2.81 -13.08 -25.23
CA SER A 266 4.04 -13.22 -26.00
C SER A 266 3.85 -14.09 -27.25
N VAL A 267 3.11 -15.19 -27.13
CA VAL A 267 2.74 -16.04 -28.29
C VAL A 267 1.84 -15.27 -29.26
N THR A 268 0.83 -14.56 -28.74
CA THR A 268 -0.07 -13.74 -29.56
C THR A 268 0.72 -12.71 -30.36
N ARG A 269 1.67 -12.01 -29.71
CA ARG A 269 2.57 -11.06 -30.37
C ARG A 269 3.36 -11.71 -31.49
N GLN A 270 4.03 -12.84 -31.21
CA GLN A 270 4.83 -13.55 -32.21
C GLN A 270 4.00 -13.95 -33.44
N GLN A 271 2.74 -14.33 -33.22
CA GLN A 271 1.83 -14.69 -34.30
C GLN A 271 1.43 -13.48 -35.14
N ILE A 272 1.15 -12.33 -34.50
CA ILE A 272 0.88 -11.07 -35.21
C ILE A 272 2.13 -10.61 -35.99
N GLU A 273 3.33 -10.69 -35.40
CA GLU A 273 4.60 -10.38 -36.09
C GLU A 273 4.81 -11.28 -37.31
N THR A 274 4.53 -12.57 -37.18
CA THR A 274 4.64 -13.54 -38.28
C THR A 274 3.63 -13.22 -39.39
N ALA A 275 2.39 -12.89 -39.03
CA ALA A 275 1.37 -12.45 -39.99
C ALA A 275 1.81 -11.15 -40.70
N CYS A 276 2.47 -10.24 -39.99
CA CYS A 276 3.02 -9.01 -40.55
C CYS A 276 4.21 -9.23 -41.49
N ALA A 277 5.07 -10.20 -41.20
CA ALA A 277 6.17 -10.61 -42.07
C ALA A 277 5.70 -11.37 -43.32
N GLY A 278 4.57 -12.08 -43.24
CA GLY A 278 4.03 -12.96 -44.28
C GLY A 278 3.19 -12.29 -45.39
N LYS A 279 3.22 -10.96 -45.54
CA LYS A 279 2.36 -10.19 -46.48
C LYS A 279 2.43 -10.60 -47.97
N ASP A 280 3.30 -11.52 -48.37
CA ASP A 280 3.38 -12.07 -49.73
C ASP A 280 2.62 -13.42 -49.93
N GLN A 281 2.04 -14.03 -48.88
CA GLN A 281 1.35 -15.34 -49.00
C GLN A 281 -0.09 -15.32 -48.45
N LEU A 282 -1.03 -14.95 -49.31
CA LEU A 282 -2.47 -14.75 -49.11
C LEU A 282 -3.32 -15.94 -48.59
N ASN A 283 -2.73 -17.06 -48.16
CA ASN A 283 -3.49 -18.26 -47.77
C ASN A 283 -3.22 -18.78 -46.34
N SER A 284 -2.37 -18.13 -45.52
CA SER A 284 -2.07 -18.59 -44.14
C SER A 284 -2.53 -17.66 -43.02
N THR A 285 -3.19 -16.54 -43.35
CA THR A 285 -3.56 -15.50 -42.37
C THR A 285 -4.72 -15.93 -41.48
N ASP A 286 -5.72 -16.66 -42.01
CA ASP A 286 -6.94 -16.98 -41.25
C ASP A 286 -6.70 -17.96 -40.10
N TRP A 287 -5.81 -18.95 -40.29
CA TRP A 287 -5.46 -19.90 -39.21
C TRP A 287 -4.61 -19.24 -38.12
N ALA A 288 -3.62 -18.43 -38.51
CA ALA A 288 -2.75 -17.73 -37.56
C ALA A 288 -3.54 -16.72 -36.70
N ILE A 289 -4.53 -16.04 -37.29
CA ILE A 289 -5.44 -15.13 -36.58
C ILE A 289 -6.35 -15.91 -35.60
N GLY A 290 -6.85 -17.08 -36.01
CA GLY A 290 -7.68 -17.92 -35.13
C GLY A 290 -6.94 -18.44 -33.90
N ASP A 291 -5.69 -18.86 -34.06
CA ASP A 291 -4.84 -19.31 -32.94
C ASP A 291 -4.45 -18.13 -32.03
N ALA A 292 -4.14 -16.96 -32.61
CA ALA A 292 -3.86 -15.74 -31.86
C ALA A 292 -5.05 -15.30 -31.00
N GLN A 293 -6.27 -15.39 -31.54
CA GLN A 293 -7.48 -15.10 -30.77
C GLN A 293 -7.67 -16.10 -29.61
N GLY A 294 -7.32 -17.36 -29.81
CA GLY A 294 -7.37 -18.39 -28.77
C GLY A 294 -6.39 -18.13 -27.63
N GLN A 295 -5.15 -17.75 -27.95
CA GLN A 295 -4.14 -17.37 -26.96
C GLN A 295 -4.54 -16.10 -26.23
N LEU A 296 -5.05 -15.10 -26.95
CA LEU A 296 -5.50 -13.85 -26.36
C LEU A 296 -6.67 -14.05 -25.38
N ASN A 297 -7.63 -14.93 -25.70
CA ASN A 297 -8.70 -15.29 -24.78
C ASN A 297 -8.17 -15.99 -23.51
N SER A 298 -7.13 -16.82 -23.65
CA SER A 298 -6.44 -17.45 -22.51
C SER A 298 -5.75 -16.40 -21.64
N ALA A 299 -5.10 -15.40 -22.26
CA ALA A 299 -4.50 -14.28 -21.55
C ALA A 299 -5.54 -13.49 -20.74
N PHE A 300 -6.65 -13.09 -21.34
CA PHE A 300 -7.75 -12.40 -20.64
C PHE A 300 -8.29 -13.21 -19.45
N SER A 301 -8.47 -14.52 -19.63
CA SER A 301 -8.92 -15.41 -18.55
C SER A 301 -7.94 -15.47 -17.38
N ALA A 302 -6.64 -15.52 -17.67
CA ALA A 302 -5.60 -15.53 -16.65
C ALA A 302 -5.54 -14.19 -15.90
N LEU A 303 -5.60 -13.07 -16.62
CA LEU A 303 -5.60 -11.72 -16.05
C LEU A 303 -6.82 -11.49 -15.15
N GLN A 304 -8.02 -11.91 -15.57
CA GLN A 304 -9.21 -11.78 -14.75
C GLN A 304 -9.09 -12.55 -13.43
N GLN A 305 -8.58 -13.79 -13.48
CA GLN A 305 -8.35 -14.59 -12.27
C GLN A 305 -7.27 -13.97 -11.37
N ALA A 306 -6.25 -13.34 -11.95
CA ALA A 306 -5.22 -12.62 -11.22
C ALA A 306 -5.80 -11.40 -10.48
N VAL A 307 -6.67 -10.62 -11.13
CA VAL A 307 -7.41 -9.51 -10.49
C VAL A 307 -8.27 -10.01 -9.33
N ASP A 308 -9.00 -11.11 -9.51
CA ASP A 308 -9.87 -11.68 -8.48
C ASP A 308 -9.06 -12.13 -7.25
N LEU A 309 -7.88 -12.73 -7.46
CA LEU A 309 -6.96 -13.10 -6.38
C LEU A 309 -6.40 -11.88 -5.65
N LEU A 310 -5.99 -10.83 -6.38
CA LEU A 310 -5.53 -9.59 -5.75
C LEU A 310 -6.65 -8.94 -4.93
N ALA A 311 -7.88 -8.93 -5.44
CA ALA A 311 -9.04 -8.43 -4.71
C ALA A 311 -9.29 -9.23 -3.43
N PHE A 312 -9.17 -10.56 -3.48
CA PHE A 312 -9.29 -11.42 -2.31
C PHE A 312 -8.16 -11.16 -1.28
N GLU A 313 -6.92 -11.02 -1.73
CA GLU A 313 -5.80 -10.66 -0.85
C GLU A 313 -5.96 -9.26 -0.24
N TRP A 314 -6.52 -8.32 -0.99
CA TRP A 314 -6.85 -6.99 -0.50
C TRP A 314 -7.92 -7.03 0.59
N GLN A 315 -8.93 -7.91 0.48
CA GLN A 315 -9.94 -8.11 1.52
C GLN A 315 -9.34 -8.62 2.83
N LYS A 316 -8.32 -9.49 2.78
CA LYS A 316 -7.64 -9.98 4.00
C LYS A 316 -6.92 -8.88 4.77
N LEU A 317 -6.50 -7.82 4.08
CA LEU A 317 -5.90 -6.63 4.71
C LEU A 317 -6.93 -5.70 5.33
N GLN A 318 -8.23 -5.87 5.02
CA GLN A 318 -9.28 -5.09 5.66
C GLN A 318 -9.54 -5.62 7.09
N PRO A 319 -9.78 -4.75 8.08
CA PRO A 319 -10.20 -5.20 9.40
C PRO A 319 -11.49 -6.02 9.26
N GLN A 320 -11.44 -7.28 9.68
CA GLN A 320 -12.64 -8.11 9.80
C GLN A 320 -13.43 -7.60 11.01
N TRP A 321 -14.45 -6.79 10.74
CA TRP A 321 -15.38 -6.39 11.78
C TRP A 321 -16.16 -7.63 12.22
N PRO A 322 -16.30 -7.91 13.52
CA PRO A 322 -17.20 -8.96 13.97
C PRO A 322 -18.59 -8.62 13.45
N THR A 323 -19.13 -9.48 12.60
CA THR A 323 -20.54 -9.44 12.21
C THR A 323 -21.35 -9.67 13.48
N SER A 324 -21.95 -8.61 14.00
CA SER A 324 -22.95 -8.63 15.06
C SER A 324 -24.20 -9.38 14.63
#